data_AF-A0A2D9ISY9-F1
#
_entry.id   AF-A0A2D9ISY9-F1
#
_cell.length_a   1.000
_cell.length_b   1.000
_cell.length_c   1.000
_cell.angle_alpha   90.00
_cell.angle_beta   90.00
_cell.angle_gamma   90.00
#
_symmetry.space_group_name_H-M   'P 1'
#
loop_
_entity.id
_entity.type
_entity.pdbx_description
1 polymer ?
#
loop_
_entity_poly.entity_id
_entity_poly.type
_entity_poly.pdbx_seq_one_letter_code
_entity_poly.pdbx_strand_id
1 'polypeptide(L)'
;MYNCKTITERHRHRFEFNNSFIDEFNNNGMTTSGINPDNNLVEIIELNDHPWFIGVQFHPEYKSTVINPHPLFVNFISATTKINKNQETLVNDQHA
;
A
#
# COMPACT_ATOMS: atom_id res chain seq x y z
N MET A 1 -5.72 -6.34 4.07
CA MET A 1 -5.51 -6.63 2.63
C MET A 1 -5.14 -8.09 2.37
N TYR A 2 -3.98 -8.57 2.84
CA TYR A 2 -3.47 -9.91 2.49
C TYR A 2 -4.03 -11.07 3.32
N ASN A 3 -4.68 -10.79 4.45
CA ASN A 3 -5.25 -11.79 5.38
C ASN A 3 -4.26 -12.84 5.89
N CYS A 4 -2.96 -12.57 5.78
CA CYS A 4 -1.86 -13.35 6.30
C CYS A 4 -0.75 -12.41 6.79
N LYS A 5 0.16 -12.93 7.62
CA LYS A 5 1.29 -12.17 8.19
C LYS A 5 2.55 -12.23 7.33
N THR A 6 2.63 -13.19 6.42
CA THR A 6 3.82 -13.43 5.59
C THR A 6 3.36 -13.65 4.16
N ILE A 7 4.00 -12.92 3.25
CA ILE A 7 3.83 -13.07 1.81
C ILE A 7 5.20 -13.27 1.19
N THR A 8 5.23 -13.79 -0.02
CA THR A 8 6.44 -13.89 -0.84
C THR A 8 6.15 -13.18 -2.13
N GLU A 9 7.04 -12.32 -2.61
CA GLU A 9 6.83 -11.54 -3.84
C GLU A 9 8.07 -11.55 -4.74
N ARG A 10 7.94 -11.04 -5.96
CA ARG A 10 9.05 -10.97 -6.92
C ARG A 10 9.69 -9.59 -6.90
N HIS A 11 11.01 -9.54 -6.84
CA HIS A 11 11.81 -8.30 -6.87
C HIS A 11 12.60 -8.18 -8.16
N ARG A 12 12.77 -6.95 -8.65
CA ARG A 12 13.67 -6.63 -9.77
C ARG A 12 14.19 -5.20 -9.65
N HIS A 13 14.84 -4.92 -8.53
CA HIS A 13 15.47 -3.63 -8.25
C HIS A 13 16.91 -3.86 -7.72
N ARG A 14 17.66 -2.78 -7.55
CA ARG A 14 19.02 -2.79 -6.94
C ARG A 14 19.19 -1.78 -5.80
N PHE A 15 18.29 -0.82 -5.72
CA PHE A 15 18.30 0.20 -4.69
C PHE A 15 17.32 -0.19 -3.61
N GLU A 16 17.77 -0.04 -2.38
CA GLU A 16 17.04 -0.36 -1.17
C GLU A 16 16.75 0.92 -0.39
N PHE A 17 15.73 0.87 0.46
CA PHE A 17 15.47 1.94 1.40
C PHE A 17 16.66 2.08 2.37
N ASN A 18 17.10 3.31 2.63
CA ASN A 18 18.15 3.54 3.62
C ASN A 18 17.54 3.54 5.02
N ASN A 19 17.77 2.46 5.76
CA ASN A 19 17.22 2.24 7.09
C ASN A 19 17.56 3.35 8.11
N SER A 20 18.62 4.12 7.88
CA SER A 20 18.99 5.26 8.73
C SER A 20 17.89 6.34 8.80
N PHE A 21 16.98 6.36 7.83
CA PHE A 21 15.90 7.34 7.74
C PHE A 21 14.53 6.82 8.22
N ILE A 22 14.43 5.56 8.67
CA ILE A 22 13.13 4.96 9.07
C ILE A 22 12.43 5.84 10.11
N ASP A 23 13.12 6.23 11.17
CA ASP A 23 12.54 7.03 12.25
C ASP A 23 12.11 8.42 11.75
N GLU A 24 12.90 9.05 10.89
CA GLU A 24 12.57 10.36 10.33
C GLU A 24 11.29 10.29 9.49
N PHE A 25 11.16 9.31 8.60
CA PHE A 25 9.95 9.16 7.80
C PHE A 25 8.74 8.75 8.66
N ASN A 26 8.94 7.85 9.64
CA ASN A 26 7.86 7.42 10.53
C ASN A 26 7.30 8.60 11.35
N ASN A 27 8.17 9.46 11.87
CA ASN A 27 7.77 10.66 12.60
C ASN A 27 7.05 11.69 11.72
N ASN A 28 7.20 11.64 10.40
CA ASN A 28 6.55 12.52 9.44
C ASN A 28 5.33 11.88 8.75
N GLY A 29 4.76 10.81 9.32
CA GLY A 29 3.47 10.26 8.89
C GLY A 29 3.54 9.11 7.86
N MET A 30 4.75 8.68 7.48
CA MET A 30 4.94 7.41 6.79
C MET A 30 4.90 6.25 7.79
N THR A 31 4.59 5.05 7.35
CA THR A 31 4.73 3.85 8.18
C THR A 31 5.36 2.76 7.34
N THR A 32 6.48 2.21 7.82
CA THR A 32 7.12 1.03 7.24
C THR A 32 6.35 -0.23 7.65
N SER A 33 5.29 -0.58 6.92
CA SER A 33 4.35 -1.64 7.30
C SER A 33 4.78 -3.06 6.88
N GLY A 34 5.75 -3.17 5.97
CA GLY A 34 6.32 -4.44 5.53
C GLY A 34 7.83 -4.39 5.56
N ILE A 35 8.43 -5.32 6.31
CA ILE A 35 9.87 -5.47 6.46
C ILE A 35 10.23 -6.92 6.16
N ASN A 36 11.28 -7.11 5.37
CA ASN A 36 11.83 -8.42 5.08
C ASN A 36 12.55 -8.97 6.34
N PRO A 37 12.14 -10.13 6.87
CA PRO A 37 12.64 -10.64 8.13
C PRO A 37 14.11 -11.08 8.08
N ASP A 38 14.65 -11.38 6.90
CA ASP A 38 15.99 -11.96 6.76
C ASP A 38 17.09 -10.89 6.68
N ASN A 39 16.78 -9.75 6.05
CA ASN A 39 17.75 -8.70 5.76
C ASN A 39 17.33 -7.31 6.25
N ASN A 40 16.18 -7.21 6.93
CA ASN A 40 15.64 -5.98 7.51
C ASN A 40 15.41 -4.85 6.49
N LEU A 41 15.13 -5.19 5.23
CA LEU A 41 14.82 -4.22 4.18
C LEU A 41 13.34 -3.83 4.24
N VAL A 42 13.04 -2.55 3.99
CA VAL A 42 11.67 -2.04 3.92
C VAL A 42 11.09 -2.38 2.56
N GLU A 43 10.03 -3.19 2.56
CA GLU A 43 9.38 -3.71 1.36
C GLU A 43 8.04 -3.00 1.07
N ILE A 44 7.37 -2.52 2.12
CA ILE A 44 6.04 -1.89 2.06
C ILE A 44 6.01 -0.64 2.95
N ILE A 45 5.46 0.44 2.39
CA ILE A 45 5.19 1.68 3.11
C ILE A 45 3.73 2.11 2.95
N GLU A 46 3.22 2.81 3.95
CA GLU A 46 1.86 3.39 4.00
C GLU A 46 1.93 4.84 4.46
N LEU A 47 0.95 5.65 4.08
CA LEU A 47 0.77 7.02 4.62
C LEU A 47 -0.56 7.06 5.40
N ASN A 48 -0.48 7.39 6.68
CA ASN A 48 -1.64 7.33 7.57
C ASN A 48 -2.65 8.48 7.30
N ASP A 49 -2.19 9.61 6.77
CA ASP A 49 -3.01 10.79 6.47
C ASP A 49 -3.53 10.83 5.02
N HIS A 50 -3.51 9.68 4.34
CA HIS A 50 -4.05 9.55 2.99
C HIS A 50 -5.15 8.48 2.96
N PRO A 51 -6.30 8.71 2.29
CA PRO A 51 -7.45 7.80 2.34
C PRO A 51 -7.14 6.39 1.82
N TRP A 52 -6.15 6.27 0.93
CA TRP A 52 -5.54 4.99 0.56
C TRP A 52 -4.16 5.23 -0.06
N PHE A 53 -3.08 4.83 0.60
CA PHE A 53 -1.72 4.93 0.05
C PHE A 53 -0.90 3.72 0.47
N ILE A 54 -0.41 2.96 -0.51
CA ILE A 54 0.49 1.84 -0.29
C ILE A 54 1.58 1.89 -1.35
N GLY A 55 2.83 1.94 -0.92
CA GLY A 55 4.02 1.78 -1.77
C GLY A 55 4.66 0.42 -1.53
N VAL A 56 5.03 -0.28 -2.60
CA VAL A 56 5.71 -1.59 -2.52
C VAL A 56 6.97 -1.58 -3.36
N GLN A 57 8.00 -2.28 -2.91
CA GLN A 57 9.27 -2.42 -3.63
C GLN A 57 9.27 -3.60 -4.64
N PHE A 58 8.42 -4.59 -4.38
CA PHE A 58 8.19 -5.75 -5.23
C PHE A 58 7.22 -5.49 -6.38
N HIS A 59 7.08 -6.49 -7.25
CA HIS A 59 6.23 -6.49 -8.44
C HIS A 59 4.98 -7.37 -8.26
N PRO A 60 3.90 -6.85 -7.63
CA PRO A 60 2.66 -7.60 -7.42
C PRO A 60 1.99 -8.02 -8.74
N GLU A 61 2.26 -7.32 -9.83
CA GLU A 61 1.73 -7.61 -11.17
C GLU A 61 2.14 -8.99 -11.68
N TYR A 62 3.32 -9.49 -11.28
CA TYR A 62 3.79 -10.80 -11.72
C TYR A 62 3.07 -11.97 -11.04
N LYS A 63 2.38 -11.73 -9.93
CA LYS A 63 1.57 -12.74 -9.22
C LYS A 63 0.06 -12.55 -9.41
N SER A 64 -0.35 -11.45 -10.04
CA SER A 64 -1.76 -11.21 -10.35
C SER A 64 -2.17 -11.99 -11.60
N THR A 65 -3.27 -12.73 -11.51
CA THR A 65 -3.88 -13.42 -12.65
C THR A 65 -5.37 -13.08 -12.73
N VAL A 66 -6.02 -13.40 -13.85
CA VAL A 66 -7.46 -13.15 -14.00
C VAL A 66 -8.28 -13.93 -12.96
N ILE A 67 -7.92 -15.19 -12.71
CA ILE A 67 -8.63 -16.06 -11.74
C ILE A 67 -8.30 -15.66 -10.30
N ASN A 68 -7.04 -15.30 -10.05
CA ASN A 68 -6.56 -14.90 -8.74
C ASN A 68 -5.93 -13.51 -8.84
N PRO A 69 -6.75 -12.44 -8.83
CA PRO A 69 -6.24 -11.08 -8.87
C PRO A 69 -5.51 -10.77 -7.56
N HIS A 70 -4.38 -10.07 -7.67
CA HIS A 70 -3.58 -9.78 -6.50
C HIS A 70 -4.33 -8.86 -5.52
N PRO A 71 -4.32 -9.13 -4.19
CA PRO A 71 -5.10 -8.37 -3.21
C PRO A 71 -4.84 -6.86 -3.25
N LEU A 72 -3.61 -6.44 -3.55
CA LEU A 72 -3.24 -5.02 -3.68
C LEU A 72 -4.06 -4.29 -4.74
N PHE A 73 -4.21 -4.87 -5.93
CA PHE A 73 -5.00 -4.24 -7.00
C PHE A 73 -6.50 -4.25 -6.68
N VAL A 74 -7.02 -5.35 -6.14
CA VAL A 74 -8.43 -5.44 -5.74
C VAL A 74 -8.78 -4.37 -4.69
N ASN A 75 -7.92 -4.19 -3.70
CA ASN A 75 -8.14 -3.21 -2.63
C ASN A 75 -7.94 -1.77 -3.13
N PHE A 76 -6.99 -1.53 -4.05
CA PHE A 76 -6.83 -0.22 -4.69
C PHE A 76 -8.12 0.21 -5.39
N ILE A 77 -8.69 -0.63 -6.25
CA ILE A 77 -9.94 -0.32 -6.98
C ILE A 77 -11.15 -0.20 -6.02
N SER A 78 -11.19 -1.03 -4.98
CA SER A 78 -12.23 -0.90 -3.95
C SER A 78 -12.15 0.46 -3.23
N ALA A 79 -10.94 0.91 -2.89
CA ALA A 79 -10.71 2.18 -2.23
C ALA A 79 -11.10 3.36 -3.12
N THR A 80 -10.72 3.36 -4.40
CA THR A 80 -11.11 4.44 -5.33
C THR A 80 -12.62 4.56 -5.45
N THR A 81 -13.33 3.42 -5.53
CA THR A 81 -14.81 3.41 -5.58
C THR A 81 -15.44 4.00 -4.32
N LYS A 82 -14.89 3.66 -3.14
CA LYS A 82 -15.39 4.19 -1.85
C LYS A 82 -15.15 5.69 -1.73
N ILE A 83 -13.95 6.16 -2.08
CA ILE A 83 -13.60 7.59 -2.02
C ILE A 83 -14.52 8.40 -2.95
N ASN A 84 -14.79 7.91 -4.15
CA ASN A 84 -15.67 8.60 -5.09
C ASN A 84 -17.11 8.76 -4.57
N LYS A 85 -17.68 7.68 -4.01
CA LYS A 85 -19.02 7.74 -3.38
C LYS A 85 -19.10 8.73 -2.22
N ASN A 86 -18.03 8.81 -1.41
CA ASN A 86 -17.98 9.77 -0.32
C ASN A 86 -17.97 11.21 -0.83
N GLN A 87 -17.29 11.48 -1.95
CA GLN A 87 -17.31 12.81 -2.58
C GLN A 87 -18.71 13.16 -3.14
N GLU A 88 -19.39 12.21 -3.78
CA GLU A 88 -20.77 12.42 -4.27
C GLU A 88 -21.76 12.70 -3.13
N THR A 89 -21.61 12.01 -1.99
CA THR A 89 -22.48 12.21 -0.81
C THR A 89 -22.27 13.62 -0.22
N LEU A 90 -21.02 14.06 -0.08
CA LEU A 90 -20.69 15.39 0.42
C LEU A 90 -21.21 16.52 -0.48
N VAL A 91 -21.24 16.31 -1.80
CA VAL A 91 -21.80 17.28 -2.76
C VAL A 91 -23.33 17.35 -2.65
N ASN A 92 -24.01 16.22 -2.48
CA ASN A 92 -25.46 16.19 -2.37
C ASN A 92 -25.97 16.81 -1.06
N ASP A 93 -25.24 16.63 0.05
CA ASP A 93 -25.57 17.26 1.34
C ASP A 93 -25.35 18.78 1.36
N GLN A 94 -24.53 19.34 0.43
CA GLN A 94 -24.34 20.79 0.30
C GLN A 94 -25.41 21.48 -0.57
N HIS A 95 -26.27 20.70 -1.23
CA HIS A 95 -27.31 21.20 -2.14
C HIS A 95 -28.74 20.89 -1.66
N ALA A 96 -28.89 20.35 -0.45
CA ALA A 96 -30.16 20.18 0.27
C ALA A 96 -30.31 21.24 1.36
#